data_AF-A0A935ZI35-F1
#
_entry.id   AF-A0A935ZI35-F1
#
_cell.length_a   1.000
_cell.length_b   1.000
_cell.length_c   1.000
_cell.angle_alpha   90.00
_cell.angle_beta   90.00
_cell.angle_gamma   90.00
#
_symmetry.space_group_name_H-M   'P 1'
#
loop_
_entity.id
_entity.type
_entity.pdbx_description
1 polymer ?
#
loop_
_entity_poly.entity_id
_entity_poly.type
_entity_poly.pdbx_seq_one_letter_code
_entity_poly.pdbx_strand_id
1 'polypeptide(L)'
;MPGRRDGFVGVRVDAARHAAGARTPSVAPTRWASCMLGYLLVTVTAPSLACTRNTVADGDGAPPGSAEAPGRARTLRVGNPSRGVDDQPDYDAMARELRSRVAARLPDPLPTVAEACRDMLGAAATSYAAPEGEAPAADAVVRAIVDADRSGCERETSPAAATCVAMLLREAAGEYPWLLDQCSRAFPKL
;
A
#
# COMPACT_ATOMS: atom_id res chain seq x y z
N MET A 1 -67.79 -10.76 -20.36
CA MET A 1 -67.14 -11.67 -21.33
C MET A 1 -65.80 -12.10 -20.78
N PRO A 2 -65.59 -13.37 -20.40
CA PRO A 2 -64.27 -13.87 -20.00
C PRO A 2 -63.63 -14.65 -21.17
N GLY A 3 -62.51 -14.14 -21.67
CA GLY A 3 -61.64 -14.80 -22.64
C GLY A 3 -60.74 -15.82 -21.95
N ARG A 4 -60.59 -16.98 -22.59
CA ARG A 4 -60.06 -18.24 -22.07
C ARG A 4 -58.82 -18.64 -22.88
N ARG A 5 -57.79 -19.16 -22.19
CA ARG A 5 -56.76 -20.15 -22.65
C ARG A 5 -55.71 -19.64 -23.68
N ASP A 6 -54.42 -20.01 -23.70
CA ASP A 6 -53.59 -21.17 -23.26
C ASP A 6 -52.18 -20.63 -22.89
N GLY A 7 -51.28 -21.22 -22.08
CA GLY A 7 -50.87 -22.62 -21.94
C GLY A 7 -49.49 -22.83 -22.61
N PHE A 8 -48.38 -22.76 -21.85
CA PHE A 8 -47.07 -23.40 -22.14
C PHE A 8 -46.20 -23.27 -20.87
N VAL A 9 -46.18 -24.24 -19.95
CA VAL A 9 -45.37 -25.48 -19.90
C VAL A 9 -43.88 -25.21 -20.08
N GLY A 10 -43.14 -25.43 -18.99
CA GLY A 10 -41.72 -25.15 -18.86
C GLY A 10 -40.82 -26.09 -19.65
N VAL A 11 -39.56 -25.69 -19.72
CA VAL A 11 -38.47 -26.50 -20.23
C VAL A 11 -37.42 -26.59 -19.12
N ARG A 12 -37.49 -27.68 -18.35
CA ARG A 12 -36.31 -28.25 -17.69
C ARG A 12 -35.57 -29.04 -18.76
N VAL A 13 -34.29 -28.73 -18.99
CA VAL A 13 -33.40 -29.62 -19.73
C VAL A 13 -32.45 -30.24 -18.72
N ASP A 14 -32.75 -31.47 -18.31
CA ASP A 14 -31.78 -32.34 -17.67
C ASP A 14 -31.29 -33.40 -18.68
N ALA A 15 -29.97 -33.52 -18.71
CA ALA A 15 -29.16 -34.70 -19.00
C ALA A 15 -29.28 -35.40 -20.36
N ALA A 16 -28.19 -35.35 -21.14
CA ALA A 16 -27.73 -36.50 -21.91
C ALA A 16 -26.21 -36.69 -21.76
N ARG A 17 -25.86 -37.83 -21.15
CA ARG A 17 -24.51 -38.39 -21.08
C ARG A 17 -24.00 -38.70 -22.49
N HIS A 18 -22.81 -38.22 -22.84
CA HIS A 18 -21.96 -38.87 -23.84
C HIS A 18 -20.59 -39.18 -23.22
N ALA A 19 -20.38 -40.46 -22.96
CA ALA A 19 -19.07 -41.03 -22.74
C ALA A 19 -18.46 -41.40 -24.09
N ALA A 20 -17.38 -40.72 -24.47
CA ALA A 20 -16.42 -41.19 -25.46
C ALA A 20 -15.12 -40.43 -25.21
N GLY A 21 -14.08 -41.16 -24.79
CA GLY A 21 -12.82 -40.58 -24.37
C GLY A 21 -11.99 -39.99 -25.51
N ALA A 22 -11.17 -39.01 -25.18
CA ALA A 22 -9.86 -38.80 -25.81
C ALA A 22 -9.02 -37.81 -25.00
N ARG A 23 -7.93 -38.34 -24.45
CA ARG A 23 -6.63 -37.70 -24.18
C ARG A 23 -6.59 -36.46 -23.27
N THR A 24 -6.26 -36.73 -22.02
CA THR A 24 -5.54 -35.85 -21.10
C THR A 24 -4.21 -35.37 -21.71
N PRO A 25 -3.88 -34.06 -21.69
CA PRO A 25 -2.49 -33.63 -21.72
C PRO A 25 -1.91 -33.76 -20.31
N SER A 26 -1.16 -34.83 -20.11
CA SER A 26 -0.23 -35.01 -19.00
C SER A 26 0.88 -33.97 -19.11
N VAL A 27 0.85 -32.92 -18.28
CA VAL A 27 1.99 -32.03 -18.10
C VAL A 27 2.90 -32.67 -17.06
N ALA A 28 3.96 -33.31 -17.53
CA ALA A 28 5.00 -33.88 -16.69
C ALA A 28 5.72 -32.78 -15.88
N PRO A 29 6.09 -33.03 -14.62
CA PRO A 29 6.90 -32.11 -13.82
C PRO A 29 8.35 -32.12 -14.35
N THR A 30 8.81 -30.99 -14.89
CA THR A 30 10.19 -30.84 -15.33
C THR A 30 11.09 -30.65 -14.11
N ARG A 31 11.81 -31.71 -13.76
CA ARG A 31 12.96 -31.69 -12.85
C ARG A 31 14.07 -30.85 -13.50
N TRP A 32 14.36 -29.67 -12.96
CA TRP A 32 15.63 -28.99 -13.22
C TRP A 32 16.50 -29.21 -11.99
N ALA A 33 17.45 -30.12 -12.19
CA ALA A 33 18.42 -30.55 -11.21
C ALA A 33 19.34 -29.39 -10.82
N SER A 34 19.63 -29.33 -9.52
CA SER A 34 20.79 -28.68 -8.93
C SER A 34 22.07 -29.06 -9.68
N CYS A 35 22.84 -28.06 -10.09
CA CYS A 35 24.28 -28.15 -10.32
C CYS A 35 24.82 -26.73 -10.50
N MET A 36 25.34 -26.13 -9.43
CA MET A 36 26.74 -25.70 -9.35
C MET A 36 26.94 -24.74 -8.17
N LEU A 37 27.59 -25.32 -7.17
CA LEU A 37 28.34 -24.65 -6.12
C LEU A 37 29.48 -23.84 -6.79
N GLY A 38 29.52 -22.53 -6.57
CA GLY A 38 30.56 -21.65 -7.08
C GLY A 38 30.83 -20.51 -6.11
N TYR A 39 31.78 -20.76 -5.21
CA TYR A 39 32.35 -19.79 -4.28
C TYR A 39 32.82 -18.52 -4.99
N LEU A 40 32.37 -17.34 -4.54
CA LEU A 40 33.14 -16.11 -4.72
C LEU A 40 33.08 -15.29 -3.42
N LEU A 41 34.17 -15.37 -2.66
CA LEU A 41 34.52 -14.42 -1.59
C LEU A 41 34.71 -13.05 -2.23
N VAL A 42 33.79 -12.11 -1.99
CA VAL A 42 34.07 -10.68 -2.19
C VAL A 42 34.38 -10.09 -0.83
N THR A 43 35.64 -9.74 -0.68
CA THR A 43 36.27 -9.09 0.46
C THR A 43 35.70 -7.69 0.69
N VAL A 44 35.52 -7.36 1.96
CA VAL A 44 35.20 -6.02 2.47
C VAL A 44 36.32 -5.05 2.09
N THR A 45 35.97 -3.98 1.38
CA THR A 45 36.74 -2.74 1.35
C THR A 45 35.78 -1.56 1.55
N ALA A 46 35.87 -0.95 2.73
CA ALA A 46 35.21 0.31 3.04
C ALA A 46 36.07 1.47 2.48
N PRO A 47 35.54 2.34 1.62
CA PRO A 47 36.11 3.65 1.42
C PRO A 47 35.47 4.63 2.41
N SER A 48 36.22 4.97 3.46
CA SER A 48 36.01 6.19 4.24
C SER A 48 36.22 7.39 3.32
N LEU A 49 35.15 7.88 2.69
CA LEU A 49 35.14 9.20 2.07
C LEU A 49 34.80 10.22 3.15
N ALA A 50 35.86 10.80 3.69
CA ALA A 50 35.83 11.97 4.53
C ALA A 50 34.95 13.06 3.90
N CYS A 51 33.97 13.55 4.67
CA CYS A 51 33.27 14.79 4.34
C CYS A 51 34.29 15.93 4.37
N THR A 52 34.72 16.39 3.20
CA THR A 52 35.39 17.68 3.06
C THR A 52 34.39 18.77 3.45
N ARG A 53 34.60 19.35 4.63
CA ARG A 53 34.05 20.66 5.01
C ARG A 53 34.53 21.67 3.97
N ASN A 54 33.64 22.14 3.10
CA ASN A 54 33.87 23.38 2.39
C ASN A 54 33.74 24.52 3.40
N THR A 55 34.88 25.00 3.89
CA THR A 55 34.98 26.29 4.57
C THR A 55 34.80 27.37 3.52
N VAL A 56 33.57 27.89 3.38
CA VAL A 56 33.38 29.20 2.77
C VAL A 56 33.84 30.22 3.80
N ALA A 57 34.89 30.96 3.46
CA ALA A 57 35.41 32.04 4.28
C ALA A 57 34.33 33.12 4.45
N ASP A 58 33.98 33.42 5.71
CA ASP A 58 33.29 34.65 6.07
C ASP A 58 34.24 35.83 5.81
N GLY A 59 33.85 36.69 4.88
CA GLY A 59 34.44 38.00 4.67
C GLY A 59 33.41 39.06 5.04
N ASP A 60 33.63 39.70 6.20
CA ASP A 60 32.89 40.85 6.71
C ASP A 60 32.92 42.06 5.74
N GLY A 61 31.80 42.80 5.63
CA GLY A 61 31.78 44.15 5.05
C GLY A 61 30.38 44.65 4.63
N ALA A 62 29.87 45.65 5.35
CA ALA A 62 28.50 46.20 5.35
C ALA A 62 28.12 47.12 4.13
N PRO A 63 26.85 47.64 4.01
CA PRO A 63 26.18 48.14 2.79
C PRO A 63 26.37 49.67 2.58
N PRO A 64 25.96 50.35 1.45
CA PRO A 64 24.56 50.53 1.03
C PRO A 64 24.28 50.60 -0.50
N GLY A 65 23.02 50.31 -0.85
CA GLY A 65 22.24 50.85 -1.97
C GLY A 65 22.85 50.99 -3.36
N SER A 66 22.29 50.28 -4.35
CA SER A 66 22.07 50.81 -5.71
C SER A 66 21.17 49.91 -6.57
N ALA A 67 20.16 50.57 -7.14
CA ALA A 67 19.54 50.33 -8.45
C ALA A 67 18.95 48.94 -8.77
N GLU A 68 17.63 48.91 -8.81
CA GLU A 68 16.81 47.89 -9.47
C GLU A 68 17.09 47.89 -10.98
N ALA A 69 17.63 46.79 -11.51
CA ALA A 69 17.78 46.56 -12.94
C ALA A 69 16.57 45.74 -13.46
N PRO A 70 15.86 46.19 -14.52
CA PRO A 70 14.74 45.45 -15.08
C PRO A 70 15.30 44.34 -15.97
N GLY A 71 15.31 43.12 -15.44
CA GLY A 71 15.79 41.97 -16.20
C GLY A 71 16.11 40.76 -15.34
N ARG A 72 15.41 40.56 -14.23
CA ARG A 72 15.56 39.32 -13.47
C ARG A 72 14.66 38.29 -14.11
N ALA A 73 15.27 37.39 -14.89
CA ALA A 73 14.67 36.10 -15.21
C ALA A 73 14.05 35.56 -13.92
N ARG A 74 12.72 35.43 -13.90
CA ARG A 74 12.01 34.78 -12.81
C ARG A 74 12.50 33.34 -12.80
N THR A 75 13.46 33.05 -11.94
CA THR A 75 13.77 31.67 -11.59
C THR A 75 12.50 31.08 -11.01
N LEU A 76 11.80 30.30 -11.82
CA LEU A 76 10.76 29.39 -11.38
C LEU A 76 11.39 28.51 -10.30
N ARG A 77 11.12 28.80 -9.03
CA ARG A 77 11.43 27.86 -7.95
C ARG A 77 10.52 26.66 -8.14
N VAL A 78 11.00 25.66 -8.88
CA VAL A 78 10.43 24.32 -8.88
C VAL A 78 11.12 23.58 -7.74
N GLY A 79 10.45 23.59 -6.59
CA GLY A 79 10.91 22.93 -5.38
C GLY A 79 9.94 23.26 -4.25
N ASN A 80 9.42 22.23 -3.57
CA ASN A 80 8.69 22.43 -2.33
C ASN A 80 9.66 23.08 -1.33
N PRO A 81 9.42 24.31 -0.83
CA PRO A 81 10.26 24.88 0.21
C PRO A 81 10.12 23.96 1.43
N SER A 82 11.12 23.11 1.64
CA SER A 82 11.13 22.17 2.75
C SER A 82 11.01 22.96 4.04
N ARG A 83 9.83 22.88 4.65
CA ARG A 83 9.63 23.25 6.04
C ARG A 83 10.46 22.27 6.87
N GLY A 84 11.32 22.79 7.75
CA GLY A 84 12.33 21.99 8.44
C GLY A 84 11.71 20.93 9.36
N VAL A 85 12.54 20.13 10.03
CA VAL A 85 12.07 19.13 11.01
C VAL A 85 11.19 19.76 12.09
N ASP A 86 11.43 21.03 12.43
CA ASP A 86 10.68 21.79 13.44
C ASP A 86 9.26 22.17 13.01
N ASP A 87 8.94 22.10 11.72
CA ASP A 87 7.62 22.42 11.17
C ASP A 87 6.78 21.16 10.87
N GLN A 88 7.23 19.97 11.29
CA GLN A 88 6.45 18.75 11.13
C GLN A 88 5.23 18.75 12.06
N PRO A 89 4.07 18.24 11.60
CA PRO A 89 2.92 18.03 12.47
C PRO A 89 3.27 17.16 13.68
N ASP A 90 2.65 17.42 14.83
CA ASP A 90 2.71 16.52 15.99
C ASP A 90 1.90 15.25 15.70
N TYR A 91 2.54 14.31 15.02
CA TYR A 91 1.95 13.02 14.64
C TYR A 91 1.52 12.19 15.86
N ASP A 92 2.15 12.37 17.02
CA ASP A 92 1.77 11.65 18.22
C ASP A 92 0.52 12.24 18.87
N ALA A 93 0.35 13.57 18.84
CA ALA A 93 -0.92 14.21 19.22
C ALA A 93 -2.06 13.79 18.31
N MET A 94 -1.82 13.76 16.99
CA MET A 94 -2.80 13.29 16.01
C MET A 94 -3.19 11.83 16.24
N ALA A 95 -2.23 10.95 16.54
CA ALA A 95 -2.50 9.54 16.85
C ALA A 95 -3.30 9.38 18.16
N ARG A 96 -3.03 10.19 19.19
CA ARG A 96 -3.83 10.19 20.43
C ARG A 96 -5.27 10.63 20.18
N GLU A 97 -5.47 11.68 19.38
CA GLU A 97 -6.79 12.13 18.98
C GLU A 97 -7.52 11.05 18.16
N LEU A 98 -6.83 10.42 17.20
CA LEU A 98 -7.37 9.31 16.42
C LEU A 98 -7.83 8.16 17.33
N ARG A 99 -6.99 7.76 18.30
CA ARG A 99 -7.33 6.72 19.27
C ARG A 99 -8.63 7.05 20.02
N SER A 100 -8.79 8.31 20.47
CA SER A 100 -9.99 8.74 21.21
C SER A 100 -11.28 8.58 20.40
N ARG A 101 -11.21 8.80 19.07
CA ARG A 101 -12.37 8.69 18.17
C ARG A 101 -12.66 7.26 17.72
N VAL A 102 -11.61 6.45 17.52
CA VAL A 102 -11.73 5.11 16.92
C VAL A 102 -11.88 4.01 17.96
N ALA A 103 -11.29 4.14 19.15
CA ALA A 103 -11.24 3.04 20.13
C ALA A 103 -12.63 2.51 20.52
N ALA A 104 -13.62 3.39 20.68
CA ALA A 104 -15.00 3.00 21.03
C ALA A 104 -15.76 2.33 19.87
N ARG A 105 -15.23 2.41 18.64
CA ARG A 105 -15.84 1.84 17.44
C ARG A 105 -15.18 0.52 17.02
N LEU A 106 -14.07 0.13 17.64
CA LEU A 106 -13.41 -1.13 17.36
C LEU A 106 -14.30 -2.31 17.80
N PRO A 107 -14.31 -3.43 17.06
CA PRO A 107 -15.05 -4.61 17.44
C PRO A 107 -14.51 -5.23 18.75
N ASP A 108 -15.41 -5.80 19.55
CA ASP A 108 -15.10 -6.58 20.75
C ASP A 108 -15.81 -7.95 20.68
N PRO A 109 -15.08 -9.08 20.55
CA PRO A 109 -13.63 -9.17 20.52
C PRO A 109 -13.02 -8.61 19.24
N LEU A 110 -11.76 -8.15 19.33
CA LEU A 110 -10.98 -7.82 18.15
C LEU A 110 -10.79 -9.07 17.27
N PRO A 111 -10.75 -8.90 15.93
CA PRO A 111 -10.41 -10.00 15.02
C PRO A 111 -9.00 -10.52 15.30
N THR A 112 -8.71 -11.73 14.85
CA THR A 112 -7.32 -12.24 14.89
C THR A 112 -6.41 -11.35 14.04
N VAL A 113 -5.11 -11.33 14.34
CA VAL A 113 -4.14 -10.54 13.54
C VAL A 113 -4.19 -10.89 12.06
N ALA A 114 -4.39 -12.18 11.75
CA ALA A 114 -4.49 -12.69 10.40
C ALA A 114 -5.75 -12.21 9.65
N GLU A 115 -6.87 -12.07 10.35
CA GLU A 115 -8.11 -11.50 9.79
C GLU A 115 -7.99 -9.99 9.63
N ALA A 116 -7.50 -9.28 10.65
CA ALA A 116 -7.31 -7.84 10.61
C ALA A 116 -6.37 -7.41 9.48
N CYS A 117 -5.25 -8.10 9.31
CA CYS A 117 -4.29 -7.82 8.23
C CYS A 117 -4.87 -8.10 6.84
N ARG A 118 -5.62 -9.20 6.69
CA ARG A 118 -6.31 -9.51 5.43
C ARG A 118 -7.30 -8.41 5.05
N ASP A 119 -8.11 -7.97 6.01
CA ASP A 119 -9.13 -6.95 5.80
C ASP A 119 -8.51 -5.58 5.50
N MET A 120 -7.42 -5.22 6.21
CA MET A 120 -6.66 -4.01 5.98
C MET A 120 -6.09 -3.97 4.56
N LEU A 121 -5.35 -5.01 4.16
CA LEU A 121 -4.71 -5.06 2.86
C LEU A 121 -5.72 -5.19 1.72
N GLY A 122 -6.84 -5.89 1.95
CA GLY A 122 -7.97 -5.92 1.02
C GLY A 122 -8.63 -4.55 0.82
N ALA A 123 -8.81 -3.79 1.90
CA ALA A 123 -9.29 -2.42 1.82
C ALA A 123 -8.30 -1.51 1.08
N ALA A 124 -6.99 -1.67 1.32
CA ALA A 124 -5.94 -0.92 0.63
C ALA A 124 -5.91 -1.24 -0.88
N ALA A 125 -6.04 -2.51 -1.25
CA ALA A 125 -6.16 -2.90 -2.66
C ALA A 125 -7.37 -2.26 -3.33
N THR A 126 -8.50 -2.17 -2.61
CA THR A 126 -9.71 -1.52 -3.12
C THR A 126 -9.52 -0.01 -3.27
N SER A 127 -8.81 0.66 -2.35
CA SER A 127 -8.52 2.10 -2.48
C SER A 127 -7.61 2.45 -3.65
N TYR A 128 -6.82 1.48 -4.13
CA TYR A 128 -5.93 1.65 -5.29
C TYR A 128 -6.45 1.01 -6.58
N ALA A 129 -7.66 0.45 -6.57
CA ALA A 129 -8.25 -0.13 -7.76
C ALA A 129 -8.45 0.94 -8.84
N ALA A 130 -8.02 0.65 -10.06
CA ALA A 130 -8.18 1.55 -11.19
C ALA A 130 -9.68 1.74 -11.52
N PRO A 131 -10.09 2.91 -12.03
CA PRO A 131 -11.45 3.09 -12.53
C PRO A 131 -11.76 2.09 -13.66
N GLU A 132 -13.02 1.66 -13.75
CA GLU A 132 -13.46 0.59 -14.65
C GLU A 132 -12.93 0.77 -16.08
N GLY A 133 -12.08 -0.17 -16.54
CA GLY A 133 -11.53 -0.20 -17.89
C GLY A 133 -10.05 -0.60 -17.98
N GLU A 134 -9.29 -0.44 -16.90
CA GLU A 134 -7.86 -0.73 -16.86
C GLU A 134 -7.56 -2.11 -16.23
N ALA A 135 -7.63 -3.11 -17.10
CA ALA A 135 -7.00 -4.44 -17.07
C ALA A 135 -7.10 -5.31 -15.79
N PRO A 136 -7.75 -6.51 -15.87
CA PRO A 136 -7.75 -7.51 -14.77
C PRO A 136 -6.35 -8.02 -14.36
N ALA A 137 -5.31 -7.72 -15.15
CA ALA A 137 -3.92 -7.99 -14.82
C ALA A 137 -3.39 -7.06 -13.70
N ALA A 138 -3.82 -5.79 -13.66
CA ALA A 138 -3.45 -4.86 -12.60
C ALA A 138 -4.02 -5.33 -11.24
N ASP A 139 -5.28 -5.75 -11.21
CA ASP A 139 -5.92 -6.31 -10.02
C ASP A 139 -5.26 -7.61 -9.53
N ALA A 140 -4.75 -8.44 -10.45
CA ALA A 140 -4.02 -9.65 -10.10
C ALA A 140 -2.65 -9.32 -9.47
N VAL A 141 -1.95 -8.32 -9.99
CA VAL A 141 -0.67 -7.85 -9.44
C VAL A 141 -0.87 -7.24 -8.04
N VAL A 142 -1.89 -6.38 -7.87
CA VAL A 142 -2.21 -5.78 -6.56
C VAL A 142 -2.53 -6.86 -5.53
N ARG A 143 -3.33 -7.88 -5.91
CA ARG A 143 -3.63 -9.01 -5.01
C ARG A 143 -2.39 -9.84 -4.65
N ALA A 144 -1.49 -10.07 -5.60
CA ALA A 144 -0.25 -10.79 -5.31
C ALA A 144 0.66 -10.03 -4.35
N ILE A 145 0.70 -8.69 -4.44
CA ILE A 145 1.43 -7.83 -3.50
C ILE A 145 0.80 -7.90 -2.11
N VAL A 146 -0.54 -7.83 -2.02
CA VAL A 146 -1.28 -7.99 -0.75
C VAL A 146 -0.92 -9.31 -0.06
N ASP A 147 -0.90 -10.41 -0.80
CA ASP A 147 -0.57 -11.72 -0.23
C ASP A 147 0.88 -11.78 0.27
N ALA A 148 1.82 -11.13 -0.43
CA ALA A 148 3.21 -11.04 -0.02
C ALA A 148 3.39 -10.20 1.27
N ASP A 149 2.65 -9.07 1.36
CA ASP A 149 2.74 -8.13 2.48
C ASP A 149 2.06 -8.65 3.76
N ARG A 150 1.19 -9.65 3.65
CA ARG A 150 0.44 -10.21 4.78
C ARG A 150 1.34 -10.64 5.94
N SER A 151 2.45 -11.33 5.64
CA SER A 151 3.38 -11.78 6.69
C SER A 151 4.06 -10.60 7.41
N GLY A 152 4.32 -9.50 6.70
CA GLY A 152 4.85 -8.26 7.27
C GLY A 152 3.85 -7.62 8.22
N CYS A 153 2.62 -7.45 7.77
CA CYS A 153 1.53 -6.94 8.60
C CYS A 153 1.38 -7.77 9.89
N GLU A 154 1.32 -9.10 9.80
CA GLU A 154 1.12 -9.94 10.97
C GLU A 154 2.30 -9.86 11.97
N ARG A 155 3.52 -9.55 11.51
CA ARG A 155 4.69 -9.34 12.36
C ARG A 155 4.77 -7.94 12.97
N GLU A 156 4.36 -6.90 12.27
CA GLU A 156 4.66 -5.52 12.63
C GLU A 156 3.44 -4.76 13.17
N THR A 157 2.23 -5.17 12.80
CA THR A 157 0.98 -4.46 13.09
C THR A 157 0.18 -5.18 14.18
N SER A 158 -0.45 -4.42 15.09
CA SER A 158 -1.40 -4.97 16.07
C SER A 158 -2.76 -5.25 15.42
N PRO A 159 -3.58 -6.17 15.95
CA PRO A 159 -4.94 -6.39 15.44
C PRO A 159 -5.78 -5.10 15.43
N ALA A 160 -5.69 -4.31 16.51
CA ALA A 160 -6.41 -3.03 16.62
C ALA A 160 -5.95 -1.99 15.59
N ALA A 161 -4.64 -1.89 15.32
CA ALA A 161 -4.12 -0.99 14.30
C ALA A 161 -4.59 -1.41 12.90
N ALA A 162 -4.50 -2.69 12.55
CA ALA A 162 -4.95 -3.19 11.26
C ALA A 162 -6.46 -2.98 11.06
N THR A 163 -7.28 -3.23 12.09
CA THR A 163 -8.72 -2.95 12.06
C THR A 163 -9.01 -1.45 11.91
N CYS A 164 -8.29 -0.58 12.64
CA CYS A 164 -8.39 0.88 12.50
C CYS A 164 -8.16 1.33 11.05
N VAL A 165 -7.10 0.84 10.40
CA VAL A 165 -6.80 1.19 9.00
C VAL A 165 -7.91 0.71 8.07
N ALA A 166 -8.34 -0.56 8.20
CA ALA A 166 -9.38 -1.12 7.36
C ALA A 166 -10.69 -0.33 7.44
N MET A 167 -11.09 0.09 8.65
CA MET A 167 -12.28 0.91 8.86
C MET A 167 -12.15 2.28 8.21
N LEU A 168 -11.03 2.98 8.43
CA LEU A 168 -10.84 4.34 7.93
C LEU A 168 -10.65 4.40 6.42
N LEU A 169 -10.06 3.38 5.80
CA LEU A 169 -10.00 3.25 4.35
C LEU A 169 -11.40 3.11 3.73
N ARG A 170 -12.27 2.31 4.33
CA ARG A 170 -13.67 2.16 3.87
C ARG A 170 -14.47 3.45 4.02
N GLU A 171 -14.08 4.32 4.94
CA GLU A 171 -14.66 5.65 5.15
C GLU A 171 -14.00 6.73 4.27
N ALA A 172 -13.01 6.38 3.43
CA ALA A 172 -12.20 7.32 2.66
C ALA A 172 -11.60 8.44 3.53
N ALA A 173 -11.22 8.12 4.77
CA ALA A 173 -10.74 9.08 5.77
C ALA A 173 -9.24 9.41 5.63
N GLY A 174 -8.55 8.82 4.67
CA GLY A 174 -7.15 9.07 4.37
C GLY A 174 -6.53 8.00 3.48
N GLU A 175 -5.30 8.25 3.05
CA GLU A 175 -4.51 7.32 2.24
C GLU A 175 -3.90 6.21 3.10
N TYR A 176 -3.72 5.02 2.52
CA TYR A 176 -3.22 3.84 3.25
C TYR A 176 -1.91 4.08 4.01
N PRO A 177 -0.84 4.66 3.43
CA PRO A 177 0.41 4.89 4.17
C PRO A 177 0.24 5.81 5.38
N TRP A 178 -0.59 6.85 5.25
CA TRP A 178 -0.85 7.78 6.34
C TRP A 178 -1.69 7.12 7.43
N LEU A 179 -2.74 6.39 7.06
CA LEU A 179 -3.59 5.66 8.00
C LEU A 179 -2.80 4.58 8.74
N LEU A 180 -1.92 3.85 8.04
CA LEU A 180 -1.09 2.82 8.65
C LEU A 180 -0.17 3.40 9.73
N ASP A 181 0.52 4.51 9.44
CA ASP A 181 1.36 5.20 10.44
C ASP A 181 0.52 5.65 11.65
N GLN A 182 -0.57 6.38 11.41
CA GLN A 182 -1.38 6.95 12.49
C GLN A 182 -2.09 5.89 13.34
N CYS A 183 -2.66 4.85 12.72
CA CYS A 183 -3.28 3.74 13.45
C CYS A 183 -2.24 2.90 14.21
N SER A 184 -1.03 2.72 13.68
CA SER A 184 0.04 1.98 14.37
C SER A 184 0.57 2.74 15.58
N ARG A 185 0.66 4.07 15.51
CA ARG A 185 0.94 4.94 16.68
C ARG A 185 -0.20 4.92 17.69
N ALA A 186 -1.44 4.98 17.21
CA ALA A 186 -2.64 4.99 18.05
C ALA A 186 -2.84 3.66 18.77
N PHE A 187 -2.50 2.53 18.15
CA PHE A 187 -2.71 1.18 18.66
C PHE A 187 -1.42 0.34 18.51
N PRO A 188 -0.38 0.65 19.30
CA PRO A 188 0.92 0.00 19.15
C PRO A 188 0.83 -1.50 19.43
N LYS A 189 1.70 -2.27 18.76
CA LYS A 189 1.90 -3.68 19.07
C LYS A 189 2.67 -3.79 20.38
N LEU A 190 2.15 -4.59 21.31
CA LEU A 190 2.77 -4.88 22.60
C LEU A 190 3.78 -6.03 22.50
#